data_AF-A0A1X9MDM4-F1
#
_entry.id   AF-A0A1X9MDM4-F1
#
_cell.length_a   1.000
_cell.length_b   1.000
_cell.length_c   1.000
_cell.angle_alpha   90.00
_cell.angle_beta   90.00
_cell.angle_gamma   90.00
#
_symmetry.space_group_name_H-M   'P 1'
#
loop_
_entity.id
_entity.type
_entity.pdbx_description
1 polymer ?
#
loop_
_entity_poly.entity_id
_entity_poly.type
_entity_poly.pdbx_seq_one_letter_code
_entity_poly.pdbx_strand_id
1 'polypeptide(L)'
;MVTGMYHAHVDSWWLTILLFVIAYFLLKAGKQKGAKIVHMILRLFYVIMIFSGVTLLISLQFPFVYVLKGILALVLIYAIEMILVKTKKGTIGSRAPMYWGLFALTLVLVVLLGMGIISF
;
A
#
# COMPACT_ATOMS: atom_id res chain seq x y z
N MET A 1 -16.02 -16.95 -7.48
CA MET A 1 -14.95 -16.71 -6.47
C MET A 1 -13.90 -15.72 -6.96
N VAL A 2 -13.32 -15.91 -8.15
CA VAL A 2 -12.28 -15.00 -8.71
C VAL A 2 -12.78 -13.56 -8.91
N THR A 3 -14.01 -13.36 -9.41
CA THR A 3 -14.59 -12.02 -9.62
C THR A 3 -14.69 -11.20 -8.33
N GLY A 4 -15.08 -11.83 -7.21
CA GLY A 4 -15.16 -11.16 -5.91
C GLY A 4 -13.78 -10.76 -5.38
N MET A 5 -12.77 -11.61 -5.56
CA MET A 5 -11.39 -11.30 -5.20
C MET A 5 -10.80 -10.19 -6.09
N TYR A 6 -11.18 -10.14 -7.36
CA TYR A 6 -10.78 -9.07 -8.28
C TYR A 6 -11.31 -7.71 -7.82
N HIS A 7 -12.61 -7.59 -7.54
CA HIS A 7 -13.18 -6.34 -7.02
C HIS A 7 -12.58 -5.97 -5.66
N ALA A 8 -12.44 -6.94 -4.74
CA ALA A 8 -11.78 -6.69 -3.46
C ALA A 8 -10.36 -6.14 -3.64
N HIS A 9 -9.60 -6.63 -4.62
CA HIS A 9 -8.25 -6.15 -4.91
C HIS A 9 -8.24 -4.74 -5.54
N VAL A 10 -9.05 -4.53 -6.59
CA VAL A 10 -9.09 -3.27 -7.35
C VAL A 10 -9.73 -2.14 -6.55
N ASP A 11 -10.66 -2.42 -5.65
CA ASP A 11 -11.24 -1.38 -4.81
C ASP A 11 -10.33 -1.06 -3.61
N SER A 12 -9.51 -2.01 -3.17
CA SER A 12 -8.66 -1.82 -1.99
C SER A 12 -7.41 -0.97 -2.26
N TRP A 13 -6.88 -0.90 -3.50
CA TRP A 13 -5.61 -0.19 -3.74
C TRP A 13 -5.76 1.32 -3.48
N TRP A 14 -6.80 1.96 -4.03
CA TRP A 14 -7.00 3.39 -3.86
C TRP A 14 -7.43 3.73 -2.43
N LEU A 15 -8.22 2.85 -1.78
CA LEU A 15 -8.58 2.97 -0.37
C LEU A 15 -7.33 2.91 0.53
N THR A 16 -6.38 2.05 0.23
CA THR A 16 -5.10 1.95 0.96
C THR A 16 -4.35 3.29 0.91
N ILE A 17 -4.25 3.91 -0.28
CA ILE A 17 -3.59 5.21 -0.44
C ILE A 17 -4.37 6.33 0.27
N LEU A 18 -5.70 6.36 0.13
CA LEU A 18 -6.55 7.35 0.78
C LEU A 18 -6.44 7.29 2.30
N LEU A 19 -6.59 6.10 2.88
CA LEU A 19 -6.49 5.87 4.33
C LEU A 19 -5.09 6.20 4.86
N PHE A 20 -4.03 5.92 4.10
CA PHE A 20 -2.67 6.35 4.44
C PHE A 20 -2.59 7.87 4.58
N VAL A 21 -3.06 8.61 3.58
CA VAL A 21 -3.01 10.08 3.56
C VAL A 21 -3.80 10.65 4.74
N ILE A 22 -5.01 10.14 4.98
CA ILE A 22 -5.85 10.54 6.14
C ILE A 22 -5.13 10.25 7.46
N ALA A 23 -4.60 9.04 7.64
CA ALA A 23 -3.89 8.66 8.87
C ALA A 23 -2.65 9.55 9.11
N TYR A 24 -1.89 9.85 8.05
CA TYR A 24 -0.71 10.70 8.13
C TYR A 24 -1.06 12.14 8.57
N PHE A 25 -2.07 12.75 7.95
CA PHE A 25 -2.49 14.10 8.33
C PHE A 25 -3.12 14.15 9.73
N LEU A 26 -3.86 13.12 10.14
CA LEU A 26 -4.34 13.01 11.53
C LEU A 26 -3.19 12.92 12.55
N LEU A 27 -2.12 12.19 12.23
CA LEU A 27 -0.90 12.17 13.06
C LEU A 27 -0.27 13.56 13.14
N LYS A 28 -0.13 14.25 12.01
CA LYS A 28 0.44 15.61 11.94
C LYS A 28 -0.41 16.65 12.67
N ALA A 29 -1.73 16.50 12.66
CA ALA A 29 -2.67 17.35 13.39
C ALA A 29 -2.78 17.01 14.89
N GLY A 30 -1.97 16.08 15.41
CA GLY A 30 -2.01 15.66 16.81
C GLY A 30 -3.24 14.85 17.21
N LYS A 31 -4.08 14.42 16.26
CA LYS A 31 -5.33 13.66 16.51
C LYS A 31 -5.03 12.16 16.68
N GLN A 32 -4.30 11.81 17.73
CA GLN A 32 -3.75 10.46 17.96
C GLN A 32 -4.82 9.34 17.96
N LYS A 33 -6.00 9.58 18.54
CA LYS A 33 -7.09 8.60 18.56
C LYS A 33 -7.62 8.30 17.15
N GLY A 34 -7.93 9.35 16.38
CA GLY A 34 -8.39 9.23 15.00
C GLY A 34 -7.34 8.56 14.11
N ALA A 35 -6.09 9.00 14.22
CA ALA A 35 -4.96 8.39 13.51
C ALA A 35 -4.84 6.89 13.80
N LYS A 36 -4.98 6.46 15.07
CA LYS A 36 -4.91 5.04 15.45
C LYS A 36 -6.04 4.23 14.79
N ILE A 37 -7.26 4.74 14.77
CA ILE A 37 -8.42 4.05 14.18
C ILE A 37 -8.20 3.89 12.67
N VAL A 38 -7.91 4.98 11.97
CA VAL A 38 -7.66 4.94 10.52
C VAL A 38 -6.47 4.04 10.19
N HIS A 39 -5.40 4.06 11.00
CA HIS A 39 -4.26 3.18 10.83
C HIS A 39 -4.62 1.69 11.04
N MET A 40 -5.51 1.37 11.97
CA MET A 40 -6.01 0.00 12.13
C MET A 40 -6.84 -0.47 10.93
N ILE A 41 -7.69 0.40 10.38
CA ILE A 41 -8.47 0.10 9.17
C ILE A 41 -7.53 -0.09 7.98
N LEU A 42 -6.55 0.80 7.80
CA LEU A 42 -5.53 0.68 6.77
C LEU A 42 -4.80 -0.68 6.82
N ARG A 43 -4.45 -1.16 8.03
CA ARG A 43 -3.85 -2.50 8.20
C ARG A 43 -4.76 -3.63 7.73
N LEU A 44 -6.07 -3.52 7.94
CA LEU A 44 -7.03 -4.48 7.40
C LEU A 44 -7.01 -4.47 5.86
N PHE A 45 -6.95 -3.29 5.24
CA PHE A 45 -6.83 -3.17 3.79
C PHE A 45 -5.52 -3.74 3.23
N TYR A 46 -4.40 -3.66 3.96
CA TYR A 46 -3.18 -4.36 3.55
C TYR A 46 -3.39 -5.87 3.45
N VAL A 47 -4.05 -6.46 4.46
CA VAL A 47 -4.32 -7.91 4.48
C VAL A 47 -5.26 -8.29 3.33
N ILE A 48 -6.32 -7.51 3.11
CA ILE A 48 -7.25 -7.73 1.98
C ILE A 48 -6.50 -7.63 0.64
N MET A 49 -5.67 -6.61 0.45
CA MET A 49 -4.86 -6.41 -0.77
C MET A 49 -3.94 -7.59 -1.04
N ILE A 50 -3.21 -8.05 -0.02
CA ILE A 50 -2.25 -9.15 -0.16
C ILE A 50 -2.98 -10.45 -0.44
N PHE A 51 -4.01 -10.78 0.35
CA PHE A 51 -4.75 -12.03 0.20
C PHE A 51 -5.48 -12.13 -1.15
N SER A 52 -6.17 -11.06 -1.55
CA SER A 52 -6.82 -10.99 -2.86
C SER A 52 -5.80 -11.04 -3.99
N GLY A 53 -4.66 -10.33 -3.88
CA GLY A 53 -3.60 -10.32 -4.88
C GLY A 53 -2.95 -11.69 -5.08
N VAL A 54 -2.64 -12.39 -3.98
CA VAL A 54 -2.09 -13.76 -4.04
C VAL A 54 -3.09 -14.72 -4.68
N THR A 55 -4.38 -14.60 -4.35
CA THR A 55 -5.43 -15.42 -4.97
C THR A 55 -5.50 -15.19 -6.48
N LEU A 56 -5.38 -13.94 -6.93
CA LEU A 56 -5.32 -13.61 -8.36
C LEU A 56 -4.05 -14.18 -9.03
N LEU A 57 -2.89 -14.08 -8.38
CA LEU A 57 -1.65 -14.65 -8.90
C LEU A 57 -1.74 -16.17 -9.09
N ILE A 58 -2.32 -16.89 -8.13
CA ILE A 58 -2.56 -18.33 -8.24
C ILE A 58 -3.49 -18.63 -9.42
N SER A 59 -4.59 -17.87 -9.57
CA SER A 59 -5.52 -18.09 -10.70
C SER A 59 -4.89 -17.82 -12.08
N LEU A 60 -3.89 -16.92 -12.13
CA LEU A 60 -3.18 -16.55 -13.34
C LEU A 60 -1.91 -17.38 -13.59
N GLN A 61 -1.62 -18.38 -12.75
CA GLN A 61 -0.41 -19.20 -12.83
C GLN A 61 0.89 -18.38 -12.74
N PHE A 62 0.89 -17.37 -11.87
CA PHE A 62 2.06 -16.54 -11.52
C PHE A 62 2.80 -15.89 -12.71
N PRO A 63 2.14 -15.05 -13.52
CA PRO A 63 2.83 -14.33 -14.59
C PRO A 63 3.88 -13.40 -14.01
N PHE A 64 5.08 -13.40 -14.59
CA PHE A 64 6.25 -12.68 -14.05
C PHE A 64 5.97 -11.20 -13.77
N VAL A 65 5.29 -10.50 -14.69
CA VAL A 65 4.90 -9.09 -14.54
C VAL A 65 4.04 -8.86 -13.30
N TYR A 66 3.06 -9.72 -13.03
CA TYR A 66 2.18 -9.58 -11.88
C TYR A 66 2.85 -10.01 -10.58
N VAL A 67 3.77 -10.98 -10.62
CA VAL A 67 4.60 -11.33 -9.47
C VAL A 67 5.48 -10.14 -9.07
N LEU A 68 6.13 -9.49 -10.03
CA LEU A 68 6.93 -8.29 -9.77
C LEU A 68 6.06 -7.15 -9.21
N LYS A 69 4.88 -6.93 -9.81
CA LYS A 69 3.91 -5.95 -9.29
C LYS A 69 3.52 -6.26 -7.84
N GLY A 70 3.30 -7.53 -7.51
CA GLY A 70 3.02 -7.98 -6.14
C GLY A 70 4.15 -7.66 -5.16
N ILE A 71 5.40 -7.93 -5.53
CA ILE A 71 6.58 -7.61 -4.71
C ILE A 71 6.68 -6.09 -4.49
N LEU A 72 6.53 -5.29 -5.55
CA LEU A 72 6.56 -3.83 -5.45
C LEU A 72 5.43 -3.29 -4.57
N ALA A 73 4.24 -3.90 -4.62
CA ALA A 73 3.13 -3.55 -3.73
C ALA A 73 3.44 -3.87 -2.26
N LEU A 74 4.16 -4.95 -1.95
CA LEU A 74 4.63 -5.23 -0.59
C LEU A 74 5.63 -4.17 -0.10
N VAL A 75 6.55 -3.74 -0.96
CA VAL A 75 7.49 -2.65 -0.63
C VAL A 75 6.75 -1.33 -0.41
N LEU A 76 5.71 -1.04 -1.21
CA LEU A 76 4.85 0.12 -1.03
C LEU A 76 4.14 0.07 0.34
N ILE A 77 3.51 -1.07 0.70
CA ILE A 77 2.87 -1.26 2.01
C ILE A 77 3.89 -1.06 3.14
N TYR A 78 5.10 -1.60 2.99
CA TYR A 78 6.19 -1.38 3.94
C TYR A 78 6.52 0.11 4.09
N ALA A 79 6.69 0.84 2.98
CA ALA A 79 6.98 2.27 3.02
C ALA A 79 5.89 3.04 3.76
N ILE A 80 4.62 2.77 3.47
CA ILE A 80 3.46 3.37 4.14
C ILE A 80 3.50 3.11 5.65
N GLU A 81 3.66 1.86 6.07
CA GLU A 81 3.69 1.48 7.49
C GLU A 81 4.86 2.16 8.22
N MET A 82 6.03 2.20 7.60
CA MET A 82 7.21 2.84 8.19
C MET A 82 7.04 4.36 8.33
N ILE A 83 6.41 5.02 7.36
CA ILE A 83 6.09 6.45 7.45
C ILE A 83 5.17 6.69 8.66
N LEU A 84 4.06 5.95 8.78
CA LEU A 84 3.10 6.15 9.87
C LEU A 84 3.69 5.82 11.25
N VAL A 85 4.36 4.66 11.39
CA VAL A 85 4.92 4.22 12.67
C VAL A 85 6.05 5.13 13.12
N LYS A 86 6.99 5.50 12.23
CA LYS A 86 8.10 6.39 12.60
C LYS A 86 7.64 7.83 12.83
N THR A 87 6.64 8.30 12.08
CA THR A 87 6.04 9.63 12.33
C THR A 87 5.38 9.65 13.71
N LYS A 88 4.58 8.63 14.05
CA LYS A 88 3.95 8.51 15.38
C LYS A 88 4.98 8.45 16.51
N LYS A 89 6.09 7.75 16.32
CA LYS A 89 7.18 7.63 17.31
C LYS A 89 8.09 8.87 17.36
N GLY A 90 7.94 9.83 16.46
CA GLY A 90 8.85 10.98 16.34
C GLY A 90 10.26 10.63 15.84
N THR A 91 10.49 9.40 15.34
CA THR A 91 11.80 8.88 14.94
C THR A 91 12.05 8.93 13.43
N ILE A 92 11.14 9.57 12.67
CA ILE A 92 11.28 9.69 11.22
C ILE A 92 12.43 10.64 10.85
N GLY A 93 12.54 11.80 11.51
CA GLY A 93 13.64 12.76 11.40
C GLY A 93 14.21 12.92 9.98
N SER A 94 15.54 12.81 9.88
CA SER A 94 16.29 12.90 8.62
C SER A 94 16.03 11.75 7.64
N ARG A 95 15.40 10.66 8.07
CA ARG A 95 15.04 9.53 7.20
C ARG A 95 13.72 9.73 6.45
N ALA A 96 13.00 10.82 6.72
CA ALA A 96 11.74 11.11 6.05
C ALA A 96 11.85 11.11 4.52
N PRO A 97 12.83 11.80 3.88
CA PRO A 97 12.94 11.82 2.42
C PRO A 97 13.15 10.43 1.81
N MET A 98 13.89 9.56 2.50
CA MET A 98 14.13 8.18 2.05
C MET A 98 12.82 7.37 2.00
N TYR A 99 12.01 7.41 3.06
CA TYR A 99 10.74 6.66 3.08
C TYR A 99 9.70 7.23 2.12
N TRP A 100 9.61 8.56 2.00
CA TRP A 100 8.73 9.20 1.03
C TRP A 100 9.17 8.97 -0.42
N GLY A 101 10.48 8.95 -0.68
CA GLY A 101 11.05 8.57 -1.97
C GLY A 101 10.73 7.11 -2.32
N LEU A 102 10.88 6.19 -1.37
CA LEU A 102 10.50 4.79 -1.54
C LEU A 102 8.99 4.65 -1.82
N PHE A 103 8.14 5.35 -1.08
CA PHE A 103 6.70 5.38 -1.30
C PHE A 103 6.36 5.89 -2.71
N ALA A 104 6.89 7.05 -3.10
CA ALA A 104 6.59 7.66 -4.40
C ALA A 104 7.08 6.78 -5.56
N LEU A 105 8.31 6.27 -5.47
CA LEU A 105 8.89 5.39 -6.49
C LEU A 105 8.07 4.11 -6.66
N THR A 106 7.78 3.41 -5.56
CA THR A 106 7.02 2.15 -5.61
C THR A 106 5.58 2.36 -6.05
N LEU A 107 4.93 3.45 -5.64
CA LEU A 107 3.58 3.79 -6.08
C LEU A 107 3.54 4.00 -7.60
N VAL A 108 4.48 4.78 -8.15
CA VAL A 108 4.57 5.01 -9.59
C VAL A 108 4.78 3.70 -10.34
N LEU A 109 5.73 2.86 -9.91
CA LEU A 109 6.00 1.58 -10.57
C LEU A 109 4.79 0.64 -10.54
N VAL A 110 4.10 0.52 -9.41
CA VAL A 110 2.89 -0.32 -9.29
C VAL A 110 1.76 0.16 -10.20
N VAL A 111 1.58 1.47 -10.32
CA VAL A 111 0.56 2.08 -11.18
C VAL A 111 0.90 1.90 -12.67
N LEU A 112 2.15 2.14 -13.06
CA LEU A 112 2.59 1.97 -14.46
C LEU A 112 2.50 0.50 -14.91
N LEU A 113 2.89 -0.46 -14.06
CA LEU A 113 2.69 -1.89 -14.30
C LEU A 113 1.19 -2.26 -14.33
N GLY A 114 0.38 -1.61 -13.48
CA GLY A 114 -1.06 -1.82 -13.42
C GLY A 114 -1.81 -1.36 -14.67
N MET A 115 -1.34 -0.27 -15.29
CA MET A 115 -1.88 0.26 -16.55
C MET A 115 -1.29 -0.40 -17.80
N GLY A 116 -0.31 -1.30 -17.65
CA GLY A 116 0.36 -1.96 -18.77
C GLY A 116 1.28 -1.04 -19.59
N ILE A 117 1.66 0.12 -19.05
CA ILE A 117 2.62 1.04 -19.71
C ILE A 117 4.03 0.46 -19.68
N ILE A 118 4.38 -0.20 -18.57
CA ILE A 118 5.61 -0.98 -18.46
C ILE A 118 5.21 -2.45 -18.57
N SER A 119 5.71 -3.13 -19.59
CA SER A 119 5.53 -4.56 -19.81
C SER A 119 6.86 -5.16 -20.29
N PHE A 120 7.22 -6.33 -19.75
CA PHE A 120 8.38 -7.13 -20.14
C PHE A 120 7.99 -8.60 -20.18
#